data_AF-A0A7C7YXP0-F1
#
_entry.id   AF-A0A7C7YXP0-F1
#
_cell.length_a   1.000
_cell.length_b   1.000
_cell.length_c   1.000
_cell.angle_alpha   90.00
_cell.angle_beta   90.00
_cell.angle_gamma   90.00
#
_symmetry.space_group_name_H-M   'P 1'
#
loop_
_entity.id
_entity.type
_entity.pdbx_description
1 polymer ?
#
loop_
_entity_poly.entity_id
_entity_poly.type
_entity_poly.pdbx_seq_one_letter_code
_entity_poly.pdbx_strand_id
1 'polypeptide(L)'
;AVSEYVSSNGIQAGGMANLTDANLGMTTMNFSSTNVASVNLAAGVITATFVPTVMAGATMVLTPGITSGAVQWTCTTTVANTQFVPSNCRGAAAGGL
;
A
#
# COMPACT_ATOMS: atom_id res chain seq x y z
N ALA A 1 -8.58 7.29 -4.03
CA ALA A 1 -9.45 6.25 -3.47
C ALA A 1 -9.27 6.11 -1.95
N VAL A 2 -8.20 5.54 -1.38
CA VAL A 2 -8.08 5.34 0.09
C VAL A 2 -8.20 6.66 0.89
N SER A 3 -7.34 7.66 0.63
CA SER A 3 -7.37 8.93 1.38
C SER A 3 -8.71 9.67 1.23
N GLU A 4 -9.31 9.61 0.05
CA GLU A 4 -10.61 10.20 -0.25
C GLU A 4 -11.74 9.49 0.50
N TYR A 5 -11.71 8.16 0.55
CA TYR A 5 -12.66 7.39 1.35
C TYR A 5 -12.54 7.71 2.84
N VAL A 6 -11.31 7.88 3.34
CA VAL A 6 -11.06 8.33 4.72
C VAL A 6 -11.70 9.70 4.97
N SER A 7 -11.48 10.69 4.09
CA SER A 7 -12.04 12.03 4.25
C SER A 7 -13.56 12.07 4.12
N SER A 8 -14.13 11.36 3.15
CA SER A 8 -15.57 11.41 2.86
C SER A 8 -16.42 10.66 3.88
N ASN A 9 -15.85 9.67 4.56
CA ASN A 9 -16.57 8.83 5.54
C ASN A 9 -16.11 9.06 6.99
N GLY A 10 -15.21 10.03 7.23
CA GLY A 10 -14.71 10.33 8.58
C GLY A 10 -14.01 9.13 9.24
N ILE A 11 -13.31 8.31 8.46
CA ILE A 11 -12.63 7.11 9.00
C ILE A 11 -11.51 7.54 9.95
N GLN A 12 -11.49 6.94 11.14
CA GLN A 12 -10.45 7.11 12.15
C GLN A 12 -9.59 5.84 12.26
N ALA A 13 -8.56 5.83 13.10
CA ALA A 13 -7.64 4.69 13.27
C ALA A 13 -8.38 3.36 13.56
N GLY A 14 -9.48 3.39 14.35
CA GLY A 14 -10.30 2.20 14.62
C GLY A 14 -11.13 1.70 13.42
N GLY A 15 -11.25 2.49 12.35
CA GLY A 15 -12.07 2.18 11.17
C GLY A 15 -11.29 1.68 9.96
N MET A 16 -9.99 1.40 10.09
CA MET A 16 -9.13 1.01 8.96
C MET A 16 -9.59 -0.27 8.26
N ALA A 17 -10.27 -1.19 8.97
CA ALA A 17 -10.86 -2.39 8.38
C ALA A 17 -11.89 -2.10 7.27
N ASN A 18 -12.46 -0.89 7.24
CA ASN A 18 -13.40 -0.47 6.19
C ASN A 18 -12.70 -0.02 4.89
N LEU A 19 -11.36 0.07 4.87
CA LEU A 19 -10.58 0.47 3.71
C LEU A 19 -10.25 -0.78 2.87
N THR A 20 -11.24 -1.27 2.13
CA THR A 20 -11.18 -2.48 1.28
C THR A 20 -11.55 -2.15 -0.16
N ASP A 21 -11.12 -2.97 -1.12
CA ASP A 21 -11.52 -2.79 -2.53
C ASP A 21 -13.04 -2.75 -2.71
N ALA A 22 -13.80 -3.51 -1.92
CA ALA A 22 -15.27 -3.49 -1.92
C ALA A 22 -15.84 -2.12 -1.56
N ASN A 23 -15.42 -1.58 -0.42
CA ASN A 23 -15.92 -0.30 0.07
C ASN A 23 -15.46 0.88 -0.79
N LEU A 24 -14.32 0.73 -1.47
CA LEU A 24 -13.81 1.73 -2.41
C LEU A 24 -14.36 1.57 -3.83
N GLY A 25 -15.19 0.55 -4.10
CA GLY A 25 -15.79 0.30 -5.41
C GLY A 25 -14.82 -0.22 -6.47
N MET A 26 -13.77 -0.93 -6.06
CA MET A 26 -12.63 -1.36 -6.90
C MET A 26 -12.57 -2.88 -7.16
N THR A 27 -13.58 -3.66 -6.77
CA THR A 27 -13.54 -5.14 -6.79
C THR A 27 -13.33 -5.79 -8.15
N THR A 28 -13.66 -5.10 -9.24
CA THR A 28 -13.50 -5.60 -10.62
C THR A 28 -12.22 -5.10 -11.29
N MET A 29 -11.42 -4.29 -10.60
CA MET A 29 -10.22 -3.69 -11.16
C MET A 29 -9.06 -4.68 -11.16
N ASN A 30 -8.26 -4.63 -12.22
CA ASN A 30 -6.99 -5.35 -12.29
C ASN A 30 -5.84 -4.35 -12.18
N PHE A 31 -5.07 -4.44 -11.09
CA PHE A 31 -3.90 -3.61 -10.84
C PHE A 31 -2.61 -4.38 -11.15
N SER A 32 -2.42 -4.74 -12.42
CA SER A 32 -1.19 -5.36 -12.91
C SER A 32 -0.66 -4.61 -14.13
N SER A 33 0.64 -4.72 -14.37
CA SER A 33 1.34 -4.14 -15.52
C SER A 33 2.58 -4.97 -15.83
N THR A 34 3.38 -4.54 -16.81
CA THR A 34 4.63 -5.22 -17.19
C THR A 34 5.60 -5.45 -16.02
N ASN A 35 5.67 -4.51 -15.07
CA ASN A 35 6.63 -4.57 -13.96
C ASN A 35 5.97 -4.86 -12.59
N VAL A 36 4.65 -4.74 -12.50
CA VAL A 36 3.87 -4.96 -11.26
C VAL A 36 2.94 -6.14 -11.48
N ALA A 37 3.16 -7.22 -10.74
CA ALA A 37 2.33 -8.42 -10.80
C ALA A 37 0.94 -8.19 -10.21
N SER A 38 0.86 -7.45 -9.10
CA SER A 38 -0.41 -7.13 -8.44
C SER A 38 -0.28 -5.92 -7.52
N VAL A 39 -1.42 -5.29 -7.23
CA VAL A 39 -1.59 -4.37 -6.10
C VAL A 39 -2.77 -4.87 -5.28
N ASN A 40 -2.56 -5.06 -3.99
CA ASN A 40 -3.58 -5.49 -3.04
C ASN A 40 -3.86 -4.40 -2.01
N LEU A 41 -5.13 -4.18 -1.68
CA LEU A 41 -5.56 -3.30 -0.61
C LEU A 41 -6.21 -4.11 0.52
N ALA A 42 -5.62 -4.04 1.71
CA ALA A 42 -6.17 -4.66 2.90
C ALA A 42 -6.09 -3.70 4.10
N ALA A 43 -7.24 -3.38 4.69
CA ALA A 43 -7.35 -2.45 5.81
C ALA A 43 -6.57 -1.13 5.59
N GLY A 44 -6.61 -0.59 4.36
CA GLY A 44 -5.94 0.65 3.99
C GLY A 44 -4.48 0.47 3.55
N VAL A 45 -3.85 -0.66 3.89
CA VAL A 45 -2.48 -0.97 3.47
C VAL A 45 -2.47 -1.38 2.01
N ILE A 46 -1.70 -0.66 1.20
CA ILE A 46 -1.53 -0.94 -0.22
C ILE A 46 -0.21 -1.67 -0.40
N THR A 47 -0.25 -2.89 -0.94
CA THR A 47 0.94 -3.68 -1.25
C THR A 47 1.04 -3.88 -2.75
N ALA A 48 2.08 -3.31 -3.35
CA ALA A 48 2.45 -3.58 -4.74
C ALA A 48 3.50 -4.71 -4.77
N THR A 49 3.24 -5.75 -5.55
CA THR A 49 4.16 -6.86 -5.77
C THR A 49 4.75 -6.75 -7.17
N PHE A 50 6.07 -6.72 -7.28
CA PHE A 50 6.75 -6.67 -8.57
C PHE A 50 6.68 -8.02 -9.28
N VAL A 51 6.78 -8.00 -10.62
CA VAL A 51 6.90 -9.23 -11.40
C VAL A 51 8.19 -9.98 -10.99
N PRO A 52 8.14 -11.32 -10.80
CA PRO A 52 9.30 -12.10 -10.35
C PRO A 52 10.56 -11.94 -11.20
N THR A 53 10.40 -11.81 -12.52
CA THR A 53 11.54 -11.63 -13.44
C THR A 53 12.14 -10.21 -13.40
N VAL A 54 11.47 -9.25 -12.77
CA VAL A 54 11.92 -7.85 -12.68
C VAL A 54 12.59 -7.59 -11.33
N MET A 55 11.95 -7.99 -10.22
CA MET A 55 12.46 -7.75 -8.86
C MET A 55 12.25 -8.94 -7.91
N ALA A 56 12.28 -10.18 -8.41
CA ALA A 56 12.13 -11.41 -7.61
C ALA A 56 10.87 -11.46 -6.72
N GLY A 57 9.79 -10.79 -7.13
CA GLY A 57 8.54 -10.76 -6.37
C GLY A 57 8.60 -9.84 -5.13
N ALA A 58 9.62 -8.99 -5.02
CA ALA A 58 9.71 -8.00 -3.96
C ALA A 58 8.50 -7.06 -3.97
N THR A 59 8.31 -6.38 -2.84
CA THR A 59 7.14 -5.55 -2.57
C THR A 59 7.51 -4.12 -2.23
N MET A 60 6.60 -3.20 -2.55
CA MET A 60 6.52 -1.89 -1.92
C MET A 60 5.19 -1.80 -1.18
N VAL A 61 5.23 -1.33 0.06
CA VAL A 61 4.07 -1.26 0.95
C VAL A 61 3.85 0.17 1.40
N LEU A 62 2.65 0.68 1.16
CA LEU A 62 2.18 1.96 1.66
C LEU A 62 1.21 1.71 2.82
N THR A 63 1.59 2.16 4.00
CA THR A 63 0.78 2.04 5.22
C THR A 63 0.24 3.42 5.60
N PRO A 64 -1.08 3.62 5.63
CA PRO A 64 -1.65 4.88 6.09
C PRO A 64 -1.69 4.92 7.63
N GLY A 65 -1.27 6.05 8.18
CA GLY A 65 -1.58 6.49 9.53
C GLY A 65 -2.63 7.58 9.48
N ILE A 66 -3.78 7.37 10.12
CA ILE A 66 -4.82 8.39 10.23
C ILE A 66 -4.57 9.15 11.54
N THR A 67 -4.19 10.41 11.39
CA THR A 67 -3.95 11.35 12.50
C THR A 67 -5.01 12.45 12.48
N SER A 68 -5.01 13.35 13.46
CA SER A 68 -5.99 14.44 13.54
C SER A 68 -5.93 15.34 12.30
N GLY A 69 -6.84 15.12 11.36
CA GLY A 69 -7.03 15.93 10.15
C GLY A 69 -6.20 15.54 8.93
N ALA A 70 -5.37 14.48 9.00
CA ALA A 70 -4.54 14.08 7.86
C ALA A 70 -4.29 12.57 7.80
N VAL A 71 -4.18 12.07 6.57
CA VAL A 71 -3.67 10.73 6.26
C VAL A 71 -2.18 10.86 5.95
N GLN A 72 -1.33 10.28 6.78
CA GLN A 72 0.11 10.20 6.59
C GLN A 72 0.48 8.82 6.05
N TRP A 73 1.39 8.73 5.09
CA TRP A 73 1.77 7.45 4.49
C TRP A 73 3.20 7.10 4.82
N THR A 74 3.40 5.91 5.37
CA THR A 74 4.73 5.30 5.48
C THR A 74 4.94 4.39 4.28
N CYS A 75 6.08 4.53 3.60
CA CYS A 75 6.46 3.67 2.50
C CYS A 75 7.62 2.76 2.91
N THR A 76 7.49 1.47 2.63
CA THR A 76 8.50 0.46 2.96
C THR A 76 8.67 -0.52 1.81
N THR A 77 9.73 -1.33 1.86
CA THR A 77 10.02 -2.31 0.80
C THR A 77 10.68 -3.57 1.33
N THR A 78 10.56 -4.65 0.55
CA THR A 78 11.36 -5.88 0.69
C THR A 78 12.47 -5.99 -0.36
N VAL A 79 12.64 -4.98 -1.22
CA VAL A 79 13.75 -4.93 -2.19
C VAL A 79 15.07 -4.86 -1.43
N ALA A 80 15.87 -5.93 -1.53
CA ALA A 80 17.14 -6.05 -0.82
C ALA A 80 18.15 -4.95 -1.21
N ASN A 81 18.20 -4.61 -2.51
CA ASN A 81 19.08 -3.58 -3.01
C ASN A 81 18.40 -2.20 -2.99
N THR A 82 18.51 -1.51 -1.86
CA THR A 82 17.83 -0.22 -1.63
C THR A 82 18.28 0.89 -2.55
N GLN A 83 19.38 0.74 -3.32
CA GLN A 83 19.79 1.73 -4.31
C GLN A 83 18.76 1.89 -5.45
N PHE A 84 18.00 0.84 -5.75
CA PHE A 84 16.92 0.87 -6.73
C PHE A 84 15.60 1.40 -6.18
N VAL A 85 15.56 1.74 -4.88
CA VAL A 85 14.36 2.16 -4.17
C VAL A 85 14.45 3.67 -3.93
N PRO A 86 13.37 4.44 -4.20
CA PRO A 86 13.28 5.84 -3.79
C PRO A 86 13.56 6.02 -2.30
N SER A 87 14.30 7.06 -1.92
CA SER A 87 14.77 7.24 -0.54
C SER A 87 13.65 7.23 0.51
N ASN A 88 12.48 7.77 0.16
CA ASN A 88 11.29 7.81 1.01
C ASN A 88 10.59 6.43 1.21
N CYS A 89 11.04 5.38 0.52
CA CYS A 89 10.50 4.03 0.58
C CYS A 89 11.50 2.98 1.08
N ARG A 90 12.70 3.40 1.50
CA ARG A 90 13.77 2.49 1.95
C ARG A 90 13.58 1.96 3.37
N GLY A 91 12.50 2.31 4.06
CA GLY A 91 12.15 1.72 5.34
C GLY A 91 11.87 0.22 5.20
N ALA A 92 12.25 -0.58 6.21
CA ALA A 92 11.94 -2.00 6.22
C ALA A 92 10.43 -2.21 6.33
N ALA A 93 9.85 -3.12 5.53
CA ALA A 93 8.44 -3.46 5.63
C ALA A 93 8.15 -4.10 7.00
N ALA A 94 7.09 -3.63 7.68
CA ALA A 94 6.65 -4.18 8.96
C ALA A 94 6.12 -5.61 8.74
N GLY A 95 6.99 -6.60 8.88
CA GLY A 95 6.66 -8.01 8.70
C GLY A 95 7.85 -8.99 8.68
N GLY A 96 9.06 -8.53 9.01
CA GLY A 96 10.25 -9.39 9.10
C GLY A 96 10.80 -9.47 10.51
N LEU A 97 10.11 -10.20 11.40
CA LEU A 97 10.67 -10.89 12.56
C LEU A 97 9.93 -12.22 12.72
#